data_AF-A0A521SBS7-F1
#
_entry.id   AF-A0A521SBS7-F1
#
_cell.length_a   1.000
_cell.length_b   1.000
_cell.length_c   1.000
_cell.angle_alpha   90.00
_cell.angle_beta   90.00
_cell.angle_gamma   90.00
#
_symmetry.space_group_name_H-M   'P 1'
#
loop_
_entity.id
_entity.type
_entity.pdbx_description
1 polymer ?
#
loop_
_entity_poly.entity_id
_entity_poly.type
_entity_poly.pdbx_seq_one_letter_code
_entity_poly.pdbx_strand_id
1 'polypeptide(L)' 'MLGKTLEVLGELCIGYLATRVHGRVMKERRIDDVVLKEMRREKHIGTVGITLIVVGFVLELTMRI' A
#
# COMPACT_ATOMS: atom_id res chain seq x y z
N MET A 1 -7.72 -14.13 16.16
CA MET A 1 -7.66 -12.67 15.92
C MET A 1 -6.24 -12.17 15.84
N LEU A 2 -5.38 -12.42 16.84
CA LEU A 2 -4.00 -11.90 16.86
C LEU A 2 -3.18 -12.20 15.59
N GLY A 3 -3.22 -13.44 15.07
CA GLY A 3 -2.50 -13.79 13.84
C GLY A 3 -2.91 -12.96 12.62
N LYS A 4 -4.22 -12.84 12.37
CA LYS A 4 -4.79 -12.03 11.29
C LYS A 4 -4.48 -10.54 11.44
N THR A 5 -4.48 -10.02 12.68
CA THR A 5 -4.12 -8.63 12.94
C THR A 5 -2.64 -8.38 12.63
N LEU A 6 -1.75 -9.31 13.01
CA LEU A 6 -0.32 -9.23 12.67
C LEU A 6 -0.07 -9.33 11.16
N GLU A 7 -0.81 -10.21 10.47
CA GLU A 7 -0.77 -10.36 9.02
C GLU A 7 -1.13 -9.04 8.32
N VAL A 8 -2.28 -8.47 8.64
CA VAL A 8 -2.73 -7.17 8.10
C VAL A 8 -1.71 -6.06 8.41
N LEU A 9 -1.19 -6.00 9.64
CA LEU A 9 -0.17 -5.00 9.99
C LEU A 9 1.11 -5.18 9.17
N GLY A 10 1.53 -6.42 8.92
CA GLY A 10 2.68 -6.73 8.07
C GLY A 10 2.49 -6.26 6.63
N GLU A 11 1.32 -6.56 6.05
CA GLU A 11 0.96 -6.10 4.70
C GLU A 11 0.92 -4.58 4.60
N LEU A 12 0.35 -3.90 5.61
CA LEU A 12 0.32 -2.43 5.66
C LEU A 12 1.73 -1.83 5.73
N CYS A 13 2.63 -2.44 6.53
CA CYS A 13 4.02 -1.99 6.61
C CYS A 13 4.73 -2.11 5.26
N ILE A 14 4.60 -3.25 4.59
CA ILE A 14 5.22 -3.52 3.28
C ILE A 14 4.65 -2.56 2.22
N GLY A 15 3.32 -2.44 2.15
CA GLY A 15 2.65 -1.54 1.22
C GLY A 15 3.05 -0.08 1.42
N TYR A 16 3.16 0.36 2.68
CA TYR A 16 3.62 1.70 3.01
C TYR A 16 5.07 1.94 2.57
N LEU A 17 5.98 1.00 2.86
CA LEU A 17 7.39 1.10 2.47
C LEU A 17 7.54 1.19 0.95
N ALA A 18 6.86 0.33 0.20
CA ALA A 18 6.86 0.35 -1.26
C ALA A 18 6.36 1.70 -1.81
N THR A 19 5.22 2.17 -1.31
CA THR A 19 4.61 3.45 -1.70
C THR A 19 5.51 4.65 -1.37
N ARG A 20 6.20 4.60 -0.22
CA ARG A 20 7.13 5.66 0.22
C ARG A 20 8.35 5.75 -0.68
N VAL A 21 8.91 4.62 -1.12
CA VAL A 21 10.03 4.61 -2.07
C VAL A 21 9.62 5.25 -3.39
N HIS A 22 8.43 4.93 -3.92
CA HIS A 22 7.92 5.59 -5.13
C HIS A 22 7.83 7.11 -4.96
N GLY A 23 7.29 7.58 -3.82
CA GLY A 23 7.23 9.02 -3.52
C GLY A 23 8.60 9.70 -3.45
N ARG A 24 9.62 9.03 -2.90
CA ARG A 24 10.99 9.54 -2.83
C ARG A 24 11.62 9.62 -4.22
N VAL A 25 11.54 8.54 -4.99
CA VAL A 25 12.11 8.46 -6.35
C VAL A 25 11.46 9.49 -7.28
N MET A 26 10.15 9.67 -7.18
CA MET A 26 9.42 10.70 -7.94
C MET A 26 9.84 12.13 -7.59
N LYS A 27 10.29 12.40 -6.36
CA LYS A 27 10.81 13.73 -5.96
C LYS A 27 12.21 13.97 -6.48
N GLU A 28 13.05 12.94 -6.53
CA GLU A 28 14.43 13.06 -6.99
C GLU A 28 14.51 13.32 -8.50
N ARG A 29 13.50 12.91 -9.31
CA ARG A 29 13.41 13.13 -10.77
C ARG A 29 14.68 12.80 -11.55
N ARG A 30 15.51 11.88 -11.05
CA ARG A 30 16.76 11.45 -11.72
C ARG A 30 16.53 10.31 -12.73
N ILE A 31 15.28 9.92 -12.95
CA ILE A 31 14.85 8.80 -13.80
C ILE A 31 13.94 9.35 -14.90
N ASP A 32 13.94 8.69 -16.06
CA ASP A 32 13.08 8.96 -17.21
C ASP A 32 11.61 9.17 -16.81
N ASP A 33 10.97 10.17 -17.42
CA ASP A 33 9.58 10.53 -17.21
C ASP A 33 8.61 9.38 -17.51
N VAL A 34 8.95 8.48 -18.44
CA VAL A 34 8.16 7.27 -18.73
C VAL A 34 8.10 6.36 -17.49
N VAL A 35 9.24 6.15 -16.82
CA VAL A 35 9.33 5.34 -15.60
C VAL A 35 8.61 6.05 -14.46
N LEU A 36 8.75 7.38 -14.32
CA LEU A 36 8.03 8.15 -13.30
C LEU A 36 6.50 8.08 -13.48
N LYS A 37 6.01 7.98 -14.71
CA LYS A 37 4.58 7.80 -15.02
C LYS A 37 4.09 6.42 -14.59
N GLU A 38 4.83 5.36 -14.90
CA GLU A 38 4.50 4.00 -14.46
C GLU A 38 4.56 3.88 -12.92
N MET A 39 5.60 4.43 -12.27
CA MET A 39 5.69 4.45 -10.81
C MET A 39 4.52 5.20 -10.14
N ARG A 40 3.97 6.23 -10.78
CA ARG A 40 2.77 6.93 -10.28
C ARG A 40 1.54 6.03 -10.34
N ARG A 41 1.40 5.25 -11.40
CA ARG A 41 0.32 4.28 -11.57
C ARG A 41 0.46 3.13 -10.58
N GLU A 42 1.67 2.59 -10.40
CA GLU A 42 1.97 1.58 -9.37
C GLU A 42 1.67 2.09 -7.96
N LYS A 43 2.08 3.32 -7.63
CA LYS A 43 1.76 3.96 -6.35
C LYS A 43 0.24 4.03 -6.13
N HIS A 44 -0.54 4.35 -7.16
CA HIS A 44 -1.99 4.40 -7.06
C HIS A 44 -2.58 3.01 -6.81
N ILE A 45 -2.14 2.00 -7.57
CA ILE A 45 -2.55 0.60 -7.39
C ILE A 45 -2.20 0.10 -5.98
N GLY A 46 -0.99 0.39 -5.50
CA GLY A 46 -0.55 0.03 -4.15
C GLY A 46 -1.39 0.71 -3.06
N THR A 47 -1.75 1.99 -3.24
CA THR A 47 -2.63 2.71 -2.31
C THR A 47 -4.04 2.11 -2.29
N VAL A 48 -4.58 1.72 -3.45
CA VAL A 48 -5.87 1.03 -3.55
C VAL A 48 -5.80 -0.33 -2.85
N GLY A 49 -4.75 -1.11 -3.07
CA GLY A 49 -4.55 -2.40 -2.41
C GLY A 49 -4.50 -2.29 -0.88
N ILE A 50 -3.73 -1.33 -0.35
CA ILE A 50 -3.70 -1.01 1.08
C ILE A 50 -5.11 -0.67 1.60
N THR A 51 -5.87 0.13 0.85
CA THR A 51 -7.23 0.52 1.23
C THR A 51 -8.15 -0.70 1.31
N LEU A 52 -8.07 -1.61 0.34
CA LEU A 52 -8.86 -2.85 0.33
C LEU A 52 -8.54 -3.76 1.51
N ILE A 53 -7.26 -3.90 1.88
CA ILE A 53 -6.83 -4.67 3.04
C ILE A 53 -7.46 -4.10 4.32
N VAL A 54 -7.40 -2.78 4.50
CA VAL A 54 -8.01 -2.11 5.67
C VAL A 54 -9.52 -2.33 5.72
N VAL A 55 -10.22 -2.14 4.59
CA VAL A 55 -11.67 -2.35 4.51
C VAL A 55 -12.03 -3.80 4.80
N GLY A 56 -11.31 -4.76 4.24
CA GLY A 56 -11.51 -6.18 4.50
C GLY A 56 -11.35 -6.54 5.98
N PHE A 57 -10.33 -5.98 6.64
CA PHE A 57 -10.11 -6.19 8.07
C PHE A 57 -11.24 -5.60 8.93
N VAL A 58 -11.72 -4.40 8.60
CA VAL A 58 -12.85 -3.76 9.32
C VAL A 58 -14.16 -4.55 9.12
N LEU A 59 -14.41 -5.05 7.91
CA LEU A 59 -15.56 -5.91 7.62
C LEU A 59 -15.48 -7.23 8.41
N GLU A 60 -14.31 -7.88 8.44
CA GLU A 60 -14.13 -9.10 9.23
C GLU A 60 -14.35 -8.85 10.72
N LEU A 61 -13.87 -7.71 11.26
CA LEU A 61 -14.10 -7.34 12.64
C LEU A 61 -15.58 -7.10 12.94
N THR A 62 -16.30 -6.40 12.04
CA THR A 62 -17.72 -6.06 12.22
C THR A 62 -18.63 -7.28 12.10
N MET A 63 -18.33 -8.20 11.17
CA MET A 63 -19.10 -9.43 10.97
C MET A 63 -18.86 -10.50 12.05
N ARG A 64 -17.76 -10.39 12.81
CA ARG A 64 -17.42 -11.31 13.92
C ARG A 64 -17.78 -10.77 15.31
N ILE A 65 -18.50 -9.66 15.38
CA ILE A 65 -19.15 -9.13 16.60
C ILE A 65 -20.56 -9.72 16.70
#